data_AF-A0A8C4QIG8-F1
#
_entry.id   AF-A0A8C4QIG8-F1
#
_cell.length_a   1.000
_cell.length_b   1.000
_cell.length_c   1.000
_cell.angle_alpha   90.00
_cell.angle_beta   90.00
_cell.angle_gamma   90.00
#
_symmetry.space_group_name_H-M   'P 1'
#
loop_
_entity.id
_entity.type
_entity.pdbx_description
1 polymer ?
#
loop_
_entity_poly.entity_id
_entity_poly.type
_entity_poly.pdbx_seq_one_letter_code
_entity_poly.pdbx_strand_id
1 'polypeptide(L)'
;MERFRIGFVFVVALCALLSAFSSTWRLILYLSSDCLSHGPVHRQSLTWSKVQWDERVWWPLAVDLGYLALFVLQHSIMACPPVKHLLNGMLGMCQRAVYVICSAATLQIMLNQWQEFPTLPALWSIESSAFQLFCFLLHTVSWLVLLSITLLFDFPELVGMKQMYYQWLGLGEPMTLKSEQARRLYSHVRHPVCLELMLLLWLVPHMSIGRALLAATFTMYVKSRHALDEHDYTYLRSQLARKLDVFAREEAGRGMSGPSEGVTTSE
;
A
#
# COMPACT_ATOMS: atom_id res chain seq x y z
N MET A 1 5.37 -37.97 -6.28
CA MET A 1 5.97 -36.70 -5.86
C MET A 1 5.29 -35.47 -6.44
N GLU A 2 5.08 -35.40 -7.76
CA GLU A 2 4.58 -34.18 -8.44
C GLU A 2 3.24 -33.65 -7.90
N ARG A 3 2.21 -34.49 -7.78
CA ARG A 3 0.91 -34.13 -7.16
C ARG A 3 1.03 -33.52 -5.75
N PHE A 4 2.02 -33.98 -4.95
CA PHE A 4 2.27 -33.43 -3.62
C PHE A 4 2.88 -32.03 -3.68
N ARG A 5 3.79 -31.77 -4.62
CA ARG A 5 4.36 -30.43 -4.85
C ARG A 5 3.29 -29.45 -5.34
N ILE A 6 2.38 -29.88 -6.23
CA ILE A 6 1.23 -29.08 -6.69
C ILE A 6 0.31 -28.73 -5.52
N GLY A 7 -0.08 -29.72 -4.70
CA GLY A 7 -0.91 -29.50 -3.52
C GLY A 7 -0.27 -28.52 -2.52
N PHE A 8 1.03 -28.67 -2.24
CA PHE A 8 1.78 -27.76 -1.37
C PHE A 8 1.81 -26.32 -1.91
N VAL A 9 2.13 -26.12 -3.19
CA VAL A 9 2.16 -24.80 -3.85
C VAL A 9 0.77 -24.14 -3.80
N PHE A 10 -0.28 -24.89 -4.09
CA PHE A 10 -1.66 -24.39 -4.05
C PHE A 10 -2.07 -23.98 -2.63
N VAL A 11 -1.75 -24.78 -1.61
CA VAL A 11 -2.02 -24.45 -0.20
C VAL A 11 -1.28 -23.18 0.21
N VAL A 12 0.01 -23.03 -0.12
CA VAL A 12 0.79 -21.83 0.19
C VAL A 12 0.21 -20.58 -0.50
N ALA A 13 -0.17 -20.69 -1.78
CA ALA A 13 -0.82 -19.60 -2.51
C ALA A 13 -2.17 -19.19 -1.89
N LEU A 14 -3.00 -20.16 -1.53
CA LEU A 14 -4.29 -19.93 -0.86
C LEU A 14 -4.12 -19.29 0.52
N CYS A 15 -3.17 -19.76 1.33
CA CYS A 15 -2.84 -19.15 2.62
C CYS A 15 -2.36 -17.71 2.46
N ALA A 16 -1.54 -17.40 1.44
CA ALA A 16 -1.10 -16.03 1.16
C ALA A 16 -2.27 -15.13 0.71
N LEU A 17 -3.18 -15.64 -0.12
CA LEU A 17 -4.36 -14.92 -0.57
C LEU A 17 -5.32 -14.61 0.60
N LEU A 18 -5.64 -15.62 1.41
CA LEU A 18 -6.56 -15.49 2.55
C LEU A 18 -5.98 -14.60 3.66
N SER A 19 -4.68 -14.73 3.96
CA SER A 19 -4.03 -13.89 4.97
C SER A 19 -3.96 -12.42 4.53
N ALA A 20 -3.60 -12.14 3.27
CA ALA A 20 -3.61 -10.79 2.71
C ALA A 20 -5.02 -10.16 2.69
N PHE A 21 -6.03 -10.91 2.24
CA PHE A 21 -7.41 -10.43 2.22
C PHE A 21 -7.92 -10.15 3.65
N SER A 22 -7.71 -11.09 4.58
CA SER A 22 -8.11 -10.94 5.98
C SER A 22 -7.40 -9.76 6.67
N SER A 23 -6.09 -9.57 6.45
CA SER A 23 -5.36 -8.44 7.03
C SER A 23 -5.82 -7.10 6.45
N THR A 24 -6.09 -7.05 5.13
CA THR A 24 -6.61 -5.83 4.47
C THR A 24 -8.00 -5.48 4.97
N TRP A 25 -8.89 -6.47 5.09
CA TRP A 25 -10.24 -6.27 5.62
C TRP A 25 -10.22 -5.78 7.08
N ARG A 26 -9.38 -6.37 7.94
CA ARG A 26 -9.18 -5.91 9.32
C ARG A 26 -8.63 -4.48 9.38
N LEU A 27 -7.68 -4.13 8.51
CA LEU A 27 -7.15 -2.76 8.41
C LEU A 27 -8.22 -1.75 7.96
N ILE A 28 -9.07 -2.11 7.00
CA ILE A 28 -10.21 -1.28 6.57
C ILE A 28 -11.14 -1.01 7.74
N LEU A 29 -11.54 -2.04 8.48
CA LEU A 29 -12.41 -1.90 9.65
C LEU A 29 -11.77 -1.03 10.74
N TYR A 30 -10.51 -1.30 11.09
CA TYR A 30 -9.78 -0.56 12.11
C TYR A 30 -9.59 0.93 11.76
N LEU A 31 -9.22 1.26 10.52
CA LEU A 31 -9.05 2.67 10.13
C LEU A 31 -10.38 3.38 9.90
N SER A 32 -11.47 2.65 9.67
CA SER A 32 -12.79 3.24 9.40
C SER A 32 -13.68 3.35 10.63
N SER A 33 -13.35 2.72 11.77
CA SER A 33 -14.15 2.81 13.00
C SER A 33 -14.37 4.27 13.43
N ASP A 34 -13.31 5.08 13.43
CA ASP A 34 -13.35 6.50 13.81
C ASP A 34 -14.18 7.38 12.85
N CYS A 35 -14.26 7.00 11.57
CA CYS A 35 -15.04 7.71 10.55
C CYS A 35 -16.51 7.26 10.51
N LEU A 36 -16.78 6.00 10.87
CA LEU A 36 -18.12 5.39 10.90
C LEU A 36 -18.84 5.61 12.24
N SER A 37 -18.13 5.96 13.31
CA SER A 37 -18.70 6.30 14.61
C SER A 37 -19.37 7.68 14.60
N HIS A 38 -20.49 7.81 13.89
CA HIS A 38 -21.34 9.03 13.83
C HIS A 38 -22.12 9.32 15.13
N GLY A 39 -21.79 8.67 16.25
CA GLY A 39 -22.39 8.95 17.53
C GLY A 39 -21.77 10.20 18.19
N PRO A 40 -22.49 10.91 19.07
CA PRO A 40 -21.90 11.87 19.98
C PRO A 40 -21.03 11.11 20.99
N VAL A 41 -19.79 10.81 20.61
CA VAL A 41 -18.81 10.17 21.48
C VAL A 41 -18.43 11.16 22.56
N HIS A 42 -19.18 11.15 23.66
CA HIS A 42 -18.94 11.92 24.86
C HIS A 42 -17.71 11.36 25.64
N ARG A 43 -16.60 11.11 24.93
CA ARG A 43 -15.28 10.88 25.52
C ARG A 43 -14.90 12.21 26.17
N GLN A 44 -15.01 12.24 27.50
CA GLN A 44 -14.67 13.41 28.32
C GLN A 44 -13.35 13.99 27.85
N SER A 45 -13.36 15.28 27.47
CA SER A 45 -12.16 15.99 27.02
C SER A 45 -11.24 16.27 28.19
N LEU A 46 -10.51 15.23 28.61
CA LEU A 46 -9.41 15.31 29.55
C LEU A 46 -8.46 16.41 29.07
N THR A 47 -8.38 17.52 29.80
CA THR A 47 -7.48 18.60 29.43
C THR A 47 -6.05 18.07 29.51
N TRP A 48 -5.19 18.37 28.53
CA TRP A 48 -3.79 17.93 28.51
C TRP A 48 -3.04 18.24 29.83
N SER A 49 -3.41 19.32 30.52
CA SER A 49 -2.90 19.71 31.84
C SER A 49 -3.30 18.79 33.01
N LYS A 50 -4.22 17.85 32.80
CA LYS A 50 -4.71 16.88 33.80
C LYS A 50 -4.26 15.45 33.51
N VAL A 51 -3.47 15.23 32.45
CA VAL A 51 -2.94 13.92 32.08
C VAL A 51 -1.88 13.50 33.10
N GLN A 52 -2.10 12.35 33.74
CA GLN A 52 -1.11 11.71 34.61
C GLN A 52 -0.30 10.71 33.77
N TRP A 53 1.01 10.93 33.69
CA TRP A 53 1.96 10.12 32.91
C TRP A 53 2.40 8.88 33.70
N ASP A 54 1.42 8.08 34.09
CA ASP A 54 1.62 6.88 34.91
C ASP A 54 1.91 5.65 34.04
N GLU A 55 2.21 4.51 34.68
CA GLU A 55 2.41 3.20 34.02
C GLU A 55 1.27 2.84 33.06
N ARG A 56 0.03 3.26 33.38
CA ARG A 56 -1.18 3.09 32.55
C ARG A 56 -1.13 3.80 31.19
N VAL A 57 -0.18 4.72 30.98
CA VAL A 57 0.05 5.41 29.71
C VAL A 57 1.33 4.87 29.04
N TRP A 58 2.41 4.72 29.81
CA TRP A 58 3.70 4.28 29.27
C TRP A 58 3.70 2.83 28.79
N TRP A 59 3.03 1.93 29.50
CA TRP A 59 2.99 0.51 29.13
C TRP A 59 2.26 0.27 27.80
N PRO A 60 1.01 0.76 27.58
CA PRO A 60 0.36 0.69 26.27
C PRO A 60 1.20 1.30 25.14
N LEU A 61 1.83 2.45 25.38
CA LEU A 61 2.66 3.13 24.38
C LEU A 61 3.89 2.28 23.99
N ALA A 62 4.57 1.67 24.96
CA ALA A 62 5.70 0.79 24.71
C ALA A 62 5.30 -0.50 23.98
N VAL A 63 4.13 -1.06 24.30
CA VAL A 63 3.59 -2.25 23.64
C VAL A 63 3.21 -1.96 22.18
N ASP A 64 2.47 -0.88 21.91
CA ASP A 64 2.09 -0.46 20.55
C ASP A 64 3.34 -0.13 19.71
N LEU A 65 4.31 0.60 20.27
CA LEU A 65 5.62 0.84 19.64
C LEU A 65 6.35 -0.47 19.32
N GLY A 66 6.28 -1.46 20.22
CA GLY A 66 6.87 -2.80 20.02
C GLY A 66 6.24 -3.55 18.86
N TYR A 67 4.90 -3.58 18.76
CA TYR A 67 4.20 -4.23 17.64
C TYR A 67 4.40 -3.49 16.31
N LEU A 68 4.43 -2.16 16.35
CA LEU A 68 4.70 -1.31 15.19
C LEU A 68 6.14 -1.52 14.68
N ALA A 69 7.11 -1.59 15.57
CA ALA A 69 8.49 -1.94 15.24
C ALA A 69 8.59 -3.37 14.68
N LEU A 70 7.90 -4.35 15.28
CA LEU A 70 7.85 -5.73 14.77
C LEU A 70 7.35 -5.79 13.32
N PHE A 71 6.25 -5.11 13.00
CA PHE A 71 5.72 -5.03 11.63
C PHE A 71 6.72 -4.36 10.68
N VAL A 72 7.19 -3.15 11.01
CA VAL A 72 8.10 -2.36 10.15
C VAL A 72 9.43 -3.09 9.92
N LEU A 73 10.00 -3.71 10.96
CA LEU A 73 11.24 -4.47 10.87
C LEU A 73 11.07 -5.75 10.06
N GLN A 74 10.06 -6.59 10.34
CA GLN A 74 9.84 -7.82 9.58
C GLN A 74 9.61 -7.53 8.09
N HIS A 75 8.72 -6.57 7.78
CA HIS A 75 8.43 -6.18 6.40
C HIS A 75 9.67 -5.59 5.71
N SER A 76 10.45 -4.79 6.43
CA SER A 76 11.69 -4.18 5.89
C SER A 76 12.79 -5.20 5.64
N ILE A 77 13.08 -6.05 6.62
CA ILE A 77 14.17 -7.03 6.60
C ILE A 77 13.93 -8.04 5.46
N MET A 78 12.72 -8.60 5.35
CA MET A 78 12.42 -9.53 4.26
C MET A 78 12.33 -8.84 2.87
N ALA A 79 12.25 -7.50 2.82
CA ALA A 79 12.34 -6.73 1.58
C ALA A 79 13.78 -6.35 1.19
N CYS A 80 14.76 -6.48 2.09
CA CYS A 80 16.16 -6.14 1.82
C CYS A 80 16.81 -7.14 0.84
N PRO A 81 17.65 -6.68 -0.11
CA PRO A 81 18.29 -7.55 -1.11
C PRO A 81 19.01 -8.80 -0.55
N PRO A 82 19.90 -8.73 0.46
CA PRO A 82 20.60 -9.93 0.93
C PRO A 82 19.65 -10.99 1.51
N VAL A 83 18.65 -10.56 2.28
CA VAL A 83 17.63 -11.45 2.85
C VAL A 83 16.74 -12.03 1.75
N LYS A 84 16.38 -11.24 0.74
CA LYS A 84 15.66 -11.74 -0.45
C LYS A 84 16.45 -12.81 -1.19
N HIS A 85 17.75 -12.62 -1.41
CA HIS A 85 18.59 -13.62 -2.08
C HIS A 85 18.67 -14.93 -1.27
N LEU A 86 18.86 -14.84 0.06
CA LEU A 86 18.85 -15.99 0.95
C LEU A 86 17.50 -16.72 0.93
N LEU A 87 16.39 -15.99 1.14
CA LEU A 87 15.04 -16.56 1.14
C LEU A 87 14.65 -17.14 -0.22
N ASN A 88 15.10 -16.55 -1.33
CA ASN A 88 14.88 -17.10 -2.66
C ASN A 88 15.64 -18.42 -2.86
N GLY A 89 16.87 -18.53 -2.34
CA GLY A 89 17.62 -19.79 -2.34
C GLY A 89 16.96 -20.91 -1.51
N MET A 90 16.27 -20.54 -0.41
CA MET A 90 15.59 -21.51 0.48
C MET A 90 14.15 -21.86 0.04
N LEU A 91 13.39 -20.89 -0.46
CA LEU A 91 11.94 -21.00 -0.70
C LEU A 91 11.57 -21.00 -2.19
N GLY A 92 12.47 -20.56 -3.07
CA GLY A 92 12.23 -20.40 -4.51
C GLY A 92 10.93 -19.67 -4.80
N MET A 93 10.08 -20.29 -5.63
CA MET A 93 8.73 -19.83 -5.99
C MET A 93 7.84 -19.38 -4.82
N CYS A 94 8.05 -19.91 -3.61
CA CYS A 94 7.25 -19.58 -2.43
C CYS A 94 7.72 -18.31 -1.70
N GLN A 95 8.88 -17.73 -2.05
CA GLN A 95 9.50 -16.60 -1.36
C GLN A 95 8.51 -15.43 -1.14
N ARG A 96 7.79 -15.05 -2.19
CA ARG A 96 6.83 -13.93 -2.14
C ARG A 96 5.55 -14.25 -1.36
N ALA A 97 5.02 -15.46 -1.53
CA ALA A 97 3.86 -15.91 -0.76
C ALA A 97 4.17 -15.92 0.75
N VAL A 98 5.34 -16.42 1.15
CA VAL A 98 5.81 -16.40 2.55
C VAL A 98 6.04 -14.96 3.05
N TYR A 99 6.63 -14.07 2.24
CA TYR A 99 6.74 -12.64 2.57
C TYR A 99 5.38 -12.00 2.89
N VAL A 100 4.36 -12.31 2.07
CA VAL A 100 3.00 -11.79 2.24
C VAL A 100 2.33 -12.39 3.48
N ILE A 101 2.42 -13.70 3.70
CA ILE A 101 1.89 -14.36 4.91
C ILE A 101 2.52 -13.76 6.18
N CYS A 102 3.86 -13.63 6.23
CA CYS A 102 4.54 -13.07 7.39
C CYS A 102 4.16 -11.60 7.63
N SER A 103 4.04 -10.79 6.57
CA SER A 103 3.63 -9.37 6.68
C SER A 103 2.17 -9.21 7.09
N ALA A 104 1.28 -10.09 6.60
CA ALA A 104 -0.11 -10.13 7.01
C ALA A 104 -0.27 -10.59 8.46
N ALA A 105 0.55 -11.54 8.92
CA ALA A 105 0.56 -12.04 10.29
C ALA A 105 1.04 -10.97 11.29
N THR A 106 2.16 -10.30 11.02
CA THR A 106 2.66 -9.20 11.89
C THR A 106 1.68 -8.02 11.91
N LEU A 107 1.07 -7.66 10.78
CA LEU A 107 0.02 -6.65 10.72
C LEU A 107 -1.23 -7.06 11.54
N GLN A 108 -1.69 -8.30 11.43
CA GLN A 108 -2.82 -8.77 12.22
C GLN A 108 -2.51 -8.84 13.72
N ILE A 109 -1.30 -9.24 14.11
CA ILE A 109 -0.87 -9.19 15.52
C ILE A 109 -0.92 -7.75 16.02
N MET A 110 -0.33 -6.80 15.28
CA MET A 110 -0.35 -5.38 15.60
C MET A 110 -1.78 -4.85 15.76
N LEU A 111 -2.67 -5.10 14.79
CA LEU A 111 -4.06 -4.62 14.84
C LEU A 111 -4.91 -5.27 15.95
N ASN A 112 -4.64 -6.53 16.31
CA ASN A 112 -5.41 -7.25 17.34
C ASN A 112 -4.93 -6.92 18.77
N GLN A 113 -3.67 -6.50 18.93
CA GLN A 113 -3.07 -6.19 20.23
C GLN A 113 -2.90 -4.67 20.44
N TRP A 114 -3.33 -3.86 19.47
CA TRP A 114 -3.29 -2.40 19.54
C TRP A 114 -4.11 -1.88 20.72
N GLN A 115 -3.52 -1.04 21.55
CA GLN A 115 -4.17 -0.56 22.76
C GLN A 115 -4.85 0.79 22.51
N GLU A 116 -6.09 0.94 23.02
CA GLU A 116 -6.71 2.27 23.10
C GLU A 116 -6.11 3.04 24.28
N PHE A 117 -6.01 4.37 24.12
CA PHE A 117 -5.51 5.29 25.15
C PHE A 117 -6.65 6.14 25.73
N PRO A 118 -7.64 5.58 26.45
CA PRO A 118 -8.81 6.32 26.92
C PRO A 118 -8.48 7.37 27.99
N THR A 119 -7.32 7.27 28.63
CA THR A 119 -6.79 8.23 29.62
C THR A 119 -6.11 9.44 28.98
N LEU A 120 -5.88 9.42 27.67
CA LEU A 120 -5.26 10.50 26.93
C LEU A 120 -6.30 11.20 26.04
N PRO A 121 -6.34 12.53 26.02
CA PRO A 121 -7.17 13.26 25.06
C PRO A 121 -6.71 13.02 23.62
N ALA A 122 -7.66 13.22 22.70
CA ALA A 122 -7.36 13.33 21.28
C ALA A 122 -6.49 14.57 20.99
N LEU A 123 -5.67 14.46 19.96
CA LEU A 123 -4.86 15.57 19.42
C LEU A 123 -5.76 16.65 18.81
N TRP A 124 -6.80 16.24 18.10
CA TRP A 124 -7.92 17.09 17.71
C TRP A 124 -9.22 16.29 17.64
N SER A 125 -10.32 17.00 17.83
CA SER A 125 -11.68 16.51 17.62
C SER A 125 -12.51 17.66 17.08
N ILE A 126 -13.04 17.54 15.86
CA ILE A 126 -13.77 18.60 15.17
C ILE A 126 -15.25 18.21 15.07
N GLU A 127 -16.08 18.87 15.89
CA GLU A 127 -17.53 18.62 16.02
C GLU A 127 -18.37 19.36 14.96
N SER A 128 -17.83 19.50 13.74
CA SER A 128 -18.57 20.08 12.60
C SER A 128 -19.11 18.96 11.71
N SER A 129 -20.44 18.90 11.57
CA SER A 129 -21.13 17.93 10.70
C SER A 129 -20.66 17.99 9.24
N ALA A 130 -20.39 19.20 8.73
CA ALA A 130 -19.84 19.41 7.40
C ALA A 130 -18.42 18.84 7.25
N PHE A 131 -17.56 19.03 8.27
CA PHE A 131 -16.20 18.48 8.26
C PHE A 131 -16.19 16.95 8.41
N GLN A 132 -17.06 16.40 9.25
CA GLN A 132 -17.23 14.95 9.40
C GLN A 132 -17.72 14.30 8.10
N LEU A 133 -18.69 14.90 7.42
CA LEU A 133 -19.16 14.43 6.11
C LEU A 133 -18.05 14.52 5.05
N PHE A 134 -17.28 15.62 5.02
CA PHE A 134 -16.13 15.77 4.12
C PHE A 134 -15.07 14.66 4.35
N CYS A 135 -14.69 14.42 5.61
CA CYS A 135 -13.76 13.35 5.96
C CYS A 135 -14.32 11.98 5.55
N PHE A 136 -15.59 11.68 5.85
CA PHE A 136 -16.23 10.41 5.49
C PHE A 136 -16.24 10.17 3.97
N LEU A 137 -16.60 11.18 3.18
CA LEU A 137 -16.62 11.08 1.72
C LEU A 137 -15.21 10.83 1.16
N LEU A 138 -14.22 11.60 1.61
CA LEU A 138 -12.86 11.49 1.08
C LEU A 138 -12.13 10.22 1.58
N HIS A 139 -12.44 9.75 2.80
CA HIS A 139 -12.03 8.43 3.31
C HIS A 139 -12.62 7.29 2.48
N THR A 140 -13.91 7.36 2.14
CA THR A 140 -14.58 6.37 1.28
C THR A 140 -13.98 6.34 -0.12
N VAL A 141 -13.79 7.51 -0.75
CA VAL A 141 -13.15 7.64 -2.06
C VAL A 141 -11.72 7.09 -2.02
N SER A 142 -10.95 7.37 -0.97
CA SER A 142 -9.57 6.90 -0.83
C SER A 142 -9.49 5.38 -0.73
N TRP A 143 -10.41 4.74 -0.01
CA TRP A 143 -10.53 3.27 -0.01
C TRP A 143 -10.90 2.70 -1.38
N LEU A 144 -11.85 3.30 -2.09
CA LEU A 144 -12.24 2.86 -3.43
C LEU A 144 -11.08 2.97 -4.42
N VAL A 145 -10.32 4.07 -4.38
CA VAL A 145 -9.12 4.28 -5.22
C VAL A 145 -8.03 3.27 -4.86
N LEU A 146 -7.73 3.07 -3.56
CA LEU A 146 -6.72 2.12 -3.09
C LEU A 146 -7.05 0.68 -3.52
N LEU A 147 -8.32 0.27 -3.40
CA LEU A 147 -8.78 -1.05 -3.86
C LEU A 147 -8.71 -1.16 -5.38
N SER A 148 -9.13 -0.13 -6.13
CA SER A 148 -9.06 -0.10 -7.60
C SER A 148 -7.61 -0.21 -8.11
N ILE A 149 -6.67 0.50 -7.49
CA ILE A 149 -5.23 0.41 -7.79
C ILE A 149 -4.72 -1.01 -7.47
N THR A 150 -5.15 -1.60 -6.36
CA THR A 150 -4.74 -2.96 -5.96
C THR A 150 -5.23 -4.02 -6.96
N LEU A 151 -6.42 -3.84 -7.53
CA LEU A 151 -6.95 -4.70 -8.60
C LEU A 151 -6.21 -4.47 -9.93
N LEU A 152 -5.94 -3.21 -10.30
CA LEU A 152 -5.22 -2.84 -11.52
C LEU A 152 -3.78 -3.36 -11.56
N PHE A 153 -3.10 -3.40 -10.40
CA PHE A 153 -1.74 -3.95 -10.25
C PHE A 153 -1.70 -5.48 -10.06
N ASP A 154 -2.82 -6.16 -10.33
CA ASP A 154 -2.97 -7.61 -10.27
C ASP A 154 -2.68 -8.19 -8.87
N PHE A 155 -3.74 -8.28 -8.06
CA PHE A 155 -3.67 -8.84 -6.72
C PHE A 155 -3.03 -10.25 -6.65
N PRO A 156 -3.28 -11.19 -7.59
CA PRO A 156 -2.53 -12.46 -7.69
C PRO A 156 -1.00 -12.30 -7.84
N GLU A 157 -0.53 -11.31 -8.59
CA GLU A 157 0.89 -10.96 -8.71
C GLU A 157 1.44 -10.35 -7.42
N LEU A 158 0.65 -9.50 -6.75
CA LEU A 158 1.02 -8.90 -5.47
C LEU A 158 1.23 -9.97 -4.38
N VAL A 159 0.34 -10.95 -4.31
CA VAL A 159 0.39 -12.11 -3.39
C VAL A 159 1.49 -13.13 -3.77
N GLY A 160 1.90 -13.15 -5.04
CA GLY A 160 2.94 -14.05 -5.57
C GLY A 160 2.42 -15.32 -6.26
N MET A 161 1.10 -15.48 -6.41
CA MET A 161 0.50 -16.62 -7.10
C MET A 161 0.98 -16.72 -8.56
N LYS A 162 1.15 -15.58 -9.25
CA LYS A 162 1.73 -15.57 -10.60
C LYS A 162 3.17 -16.06 -10.63
N GLN A 163 4.03 -15.69 -9.67
CA GLN A 163 5.41 -16.18 -9.66
C GLN A 163 5.46 -17.71 -9.50
N MET A 164 4.59 -18.27 -8.67
CA MET A 164 4.43 -19.71 -8.52
C MET A 164 3.96 -20.37 -9.83
N TYR A 165 2.96 -19.79 -10.49
CA TYR A 165 2.41 -20.31 -11.75
C TYR A 165 3.41 -20.22 -12.92
N TYR A 166 4.10 -19.10 -13.09
CA TYR A 166 5.05 -18.88 -14.19
C TYR A 166 6.34 -19.69 -14.03
N GLN A 167 6.86 -19.83 -12.80
CA GLN A 167 8.00 -20.73 -12.54
C GLN A 167 7.61 -22.21 -12.76
N TRP A 168 6.37 -22.60 -12.43
CA TRP A 168 5.87 -23.96 -12.71
C TRP A 168 5.73 -24.25 -14.21
N LEU A 169 5.30 -23.27 -15.00
CA LEU A 169 5.27 -23.34 -16.47
C LEU A 169 6.64 -23.20 -17.15
N GLY A 170 7.71 -22.95 -16.40
CA GLY A 170 9.06 -22.72 -16.95
C GLY A 170 9.23 -21.39 -17.69
N LEU A 171 8.29 -20.45 -17.56
CA LEU A 171 8.25 -19.18 -18.32
C LEU A 171 9.17 -18.07 -17.76
N GLY A 172 9.91 -18.34 -16.68
CA GLY A 172 10.75 -17.35 -16.00
C GLY A 172 9.95 -16.33 -15.18
N GLU A 173 10.63 -15.38 -14.54
CA GLU A 173 9.96 -14.31 -13.80
C GLU A 173 9.60 -13.13 -14.70
N PRO A 174 8.34 -12.61 -14.68
CA PRO A 174 7.94 -11.49 -15.53
C PRO A 174 8.72 -10.18 -15.27
N MET A 175 9.41 -10.06 -14.13
CA MET A 175 10.22 -8.88 -13.78
C MET A 175 11.64 -8.92 -14.35
N THR A 176 12.17 -10.06 -14.81
CA THR A 176 13.51 -10.10 -15.45
C THR A 176 13.51 -9.58 -16.88
N LEU A 177 12.33 -9.41 -17.48
CA LEU A 177 12.11 -8.83 -18.82
C LEU A 177 12.13 -7.29 -18.84
N LYS A 178 12.12 -6.62 -17.68
CA LYS A 178 12.17 -5.15 -17.60
C LYS A 178 13.62 -4.64 -17.60
N SER A 179 13.87 -3.52 -18.26
CA SER A 179 15.20 -2.88 -18.24
C SER A 179 15.64 -2.52 -16.83
N GLU A 180 16.95 -2.51 -16.58
CA GLU A 180 17.51 -2.21 -15.27
C GLU A 180 17.10 -0.82 -14.75
N GLN A 181 17.04 0.17 -15.65
CA GLN A 181 16.57 1.53 -15.35
C GLN A 181 15.09 1.55 -14.97
N ALA A 182 14.23 0.78 -15.65
CA ALA A 182 12.84 0.62 -15.25
C ALA A 182 12.73 -0.07 -13.88
N ARG A 183 13.54 -1.10 -13.63
CA ARG A 183 13.57 -1.83 -12.35
C ARG A 183 14.00 -0.93 -11.19
N ARG A 184 14.97 -0.02 -11.40
CA ARG A 184 15.37 1.02 -10.44
C ARG A 184 14.25 2.04 -10.22
N LEU A 185 13.64 2.58 -11.28
CA LEU A 185 12.52 3.50 -11.13
C LEU A 185 11.36 2.88 -10.33
N TYR A 186 10.99 1.63 -10.63
CA TYR A 186 9.95 0.89 -9.87
C TYR A 186 10.37 0.54 -8.43
N SER A 187 11.65 0.61 -8.05
CA SER A 187 12.09 0.37 -6.68
C SER A 187 12.05 1.64 -5.81
N HIS A 188 12.13 2.82 -6.44
CA HIS A 188 12.08 4.14 -5.81
C HIS A 188 10.68 4.80 -5.89
N VAL A 189 10.02 4.77 -7.05
CA VAL A 189 8.58 5.05 -7.18
C VAL A 189 7.81 3.82 -6.71
N ARG A 190 7.76 3.64 -5.39
CA ARG A 190 6.83 2.67 -4.80
C ARG A 190 5.41 3.22 -4.89
N HIS A 191 4.46 2.29 -4.80
CA HIS A 191 3.08 2.42 -5.26
C HIS A 191 2.39 3.74 -4.88
N PRO A 192 1.51 4.30 -5.76
CA PRO A 192 0.65 5.42 -5.42
C PRO A 192 -0.11 5.19 -4.09
N VAL A 193 -0.55 3.95 -3.82
CA VAL A 193 -1.20 3.43 -2.58
C VAL A 193 -0.67 4.01 -1.27
N CYS A 194 0.62 4.39 -1.21
CA CYS A 194 1.17 5.03 -0.03
C CYS A 194 0.55 6.41 0.26
N LEU A 195 0.16 7.17 -0.76
CA LEU A 195 -0.51 8.47 -0.64
C LEU A 195 -1.95 8.32 -0.14
N GLU A 196 -2.74 7.40 -0.70
CA GLU A 196 -4.10 7.13 -0.21
C GLU A 196 -4.07 6.60 1.23
N LEU A 197 -3.09 5.75 1.57
CA LEU A 197 -2.88 5.30 2.96
C LEU A 197 -2.54 6.47 3.90
N MET A 198 -1.71 7.44 3.47
CA MET A 198 -1.42 8.62 4.27
C MET A 198 -2.68 9.47 4.48
N LEU A 199 -3.50 9.64 3.44
CA LEU A 199 -4.76 10.37 3.53
C LEU A 199 -5.70 9.67 4.52
N LEU A 200 -5.90 8.36 4.41
CA LEU A 200 -6.72 7.54 5.32
C LEU A 200 -6.24 7.63 6.78
N LEU A 201 -4.93 7.73 7.02
CA LEU A 201 -4.38 7.81 8.37
C LEU A 201 -4.56 9.21 9.00
N TRP A 202 -4.31 10.27 8.23
CA TRP A 202 -4.28 11.66 8.73
C TRP A 202 -5.63 12.40 8.66
N LEU A 203 -6.44 12.16 7.62
CA LEU A 203 -7.67 12.92 7.40
C LEU A 203 -8.85 12.30 8.15
N VAL A 204 -8.92 12.59 9.45
CA VAL A 204 -10.00 12.15 10.32
C VAL A 204 -10.61 13.29 11.14
N PRO A 205 -11.91 13.22 11.45
CA PRO A 205 -12.57 14.22 12.30
C PRO A 205 -12.07 14.17 13.76
N HIS A 206 -11.57 13.01 14.19
CA HIS A 206 -11.07 12.75 15.54
C HIS A 206 -9.73 11.99 15.43
N MET A 207 -8.66 12.55 15.99
CA MET A 207 -7.33 11.94 15.96
C MET A 207 -6.87 11.54 17.36
N SER A 208 -6.92 10.24 17.64
CA SER A 208 -6.34 9.67 18.86
C SER A 208 -4.81 9.63 18.80
N ILE A 209 -4.15 9.52 19.96
CA ILE A 209 -2.69 9.38 20.02
C ILE A 209 -2.23 8.09 19.34
N GLY A 210 -2.94 6.97 19.52
CA GLY A 210 -2.64 5.71 18.84
C GLY A 210 -2.68 5.84 17.31
N ARG A 211 -3.74 6.47 16.77
CA ARG A 211 -3.83 6.71 15.32
C ARG A 211 -2.75 7.67 14.82
N ALA A 212 -2.40 8.71 15.60
CA ALA A 212 -1.32 9.62 15.23
C ALA A 212 0.07 8.96 15.28
N LEU A 213 0.31 8.05 16.23
CA LEU A 213 1.54 7.25 16.29
C LEU A 213 1.67 6.37 15.04
N LEU A 214 0.58 5.72 14.64
CA LEU A 214 0.47 4.93 13.42
C LEU A 214 0.73 5.82 12.18
N ALA A 215 0.03 6.95 12.07
CA ALA A 215 0.15 7.91 10.97
C ALA A 215 1.57 8.45 10.82
N ALA A 216 2.17 8.95 11.91
CA ALA A 216 3.53 9.47 11.92
C ALA A 216 4.56 8.40 11.53
N THR A 217 4.43 7.17 12.06
CA THR A 217 5.39 6.09 11.78
C THR A 217 5.30 5.62 10.34
N PHE A 218 4.09 5.41 9.80
CA PHE A 218 3.93 5.08 8.39
C PHE A 218 4.36 6.24 7.47
N THR A 219 4.18 7.50 7.87
CA THR A 219 4.70 8.68 7.13
C THR A 219 6.23 8.66 7.07
N MET A 220 6.91 8.47 8.21
CA MET A 220 8.37 8.35 8.27
C MET A 220 8.86 7.15 7.44
N TYR A 221 8.19 6.00 7.55
CA TYR A 221 8.50 4.81 6.77
C TYR A 221 8.38 5.05 5.26
N VAL A 222 7.24 5.58 4.79
CA VAL A 222 7.01 5.95 3.38
C VAL A 222 8.09 6.91 2.90
N LYS A 223 8.36 8.00 3.65
CA LYS A 223 9.37 9.00 3.27
C LYS A 223 10.77 8.41 3.17
N SER A 224 11.14 7.48 4.06
CA SER A 224 12.44 6.79 4.01
C SER A 224 12.59 5.84 2.81
N ARG A 225 11.48 5.44 2.18
CA ARG A 225 11.44 4.47 1.07
C ARG A 225 11.16 5.07 -0.31
N HIS A 226 10.70 6.32 -0.40
CA HIS A 226 10.36 7.03 -1.64
C HIS A 226 11.34 8.18 -1.95
N ALA A 227 12.60 8.04 -1.54
CA ALA A 227 13.65 8.98 -1.91
C ALA A 227 14.01 8.79 -3.40
N LEU A 228 13.31 9.52 -4.27
CA LEU A 228 13.65 9.61 -5.70
C LEU A 228 14.98 10.33 -5.87
N ASP A 229 15.83 9.79 -6.74
CA ASP A 229 17.11 10.40 -7.05
C ASP A 229 17.12 11.12 -8.41
N GLU A 230 18.16 11.93 -8.65
CA GLU A 230 18.36 12.71 -9.88
C GLU A 230 18.32 11.83 -11.16
N HIS A 231 18.72 10.56 -11.06
CA HIS A 231 18.75 9.64 -12.18
C HIS A 231 17.35 9.06 -12.47
N ASP A 232 16.53 8.82 -11.45
CA ASP A 232 15.11 8.44 -11.63
C ASP A 232 14.35 9.53 -12.36
N TYR A 233 14.54 10.80 -11.95
CA TYR A 233 13.93 11.95 -12.60
C TYR A 233 14.36 12.07 -14.07
N THR A 234 15.66 11.94 -14.34
CA THR A 234 16.21 11.96 -15.70
C THR A 234 15.67 10.82 -16.56
N TYR A 235 15.53 9.62 -15.99
CA TYR A 235 14.92 8.48 -16.67
C TYR A 235 13.43 8.71 -16.96
N LEU A 236 12.64 9.17 -15.99
CA LEU A 236 11.24 9.55 -16.19
C LEU A 236 11.07 10.58 -17.31
N ARG A 237 11.90 11.63 -17.31
CA ARG A 237 11.90 12.68 -18.33
C ARG A 237 12.16 12.13 -19.74
N SER A 238 13.13 11.23 -19.89
CA SER A 238 13.41 10.59 -21.20
C SER A 238 12.29 9.64 -21.66
N GLN A 239 11.65 8.90 -20.75
CA GLN A 239 10.49 8.06 -21.08
C GLN A 239 9.26 8.88 -21.49
N LEU A 240 9.01 10.01 -20.80
CA LEU A 240 7.92 10.93 -21.14
C LEU A 240 8.16 11.58 -22.51
N ALA A 241 9.37 12.10 -22.77
CA ALA A 241 9.73 12.68 -24.06
C ALA A 241 9.56 11.68 -25.21
N ARG A 242 9.98 10.41 -25.02
CA ARG A 242 9.80 9.35 -26.01
C ARG A 242 8.33 9.03 -26.29
N LYS A 243 7.45 9.06 -25.27
CA LYS A 243 6.00 8.86 -25.48
C LYS A 243 5.37 10.04 -26.22
N LEU A 244 5.75 11.27 -25.90
CA LEU A 244 5.24 12.47 -26.57
C LEU A 244 5.65 12.51 -28.05
N ASP A 245 6.89 12.13 -28.38
CA ASP A 245 7.36 12.00 -29.77
C ASP A 245 6.58 10.92 -30.55
N VAL A 246 6.22 9.79 -29.92
CA VAL A 246 5.34 8.78 -30.54
C VAL A 246 3.95 9.35 -30.83
N PHE A 247 3.30 10.00 -29.85
CA PHE A 247 1.97 10.58 -30.06
C PHE A 247 1.98 11.69 -31.13
N ALA A 248 2.99 12.56 -31.14
CA ALA A 248 3.13 13.60 -32.16
C ALA A 248 3.28 13.03 -33.58
N ARG A 249 3.97 11.89 -33.74
CA ARG A 249 4.09 11.18 -35.03
C ARG A 249 2.78 10.51 -35.44
N GLU A 250 2.02 9.96 -34.50
CA GLU A 250 0.70 9.37 -34.77
C GLU A 250 -0.32 10.44 -35.18
N GLU A 251 -0.30 11.62 -34.55
CA GLU A 251 -1.13 12.78 -34.91
C GLU A 251 -0.76 13.32 -36.30
N ALA A 252 0.55 13.50 -36.58
CA ALA A 252 1.02 13.90 -37.91
C ALA A 252 0.62 12.89 -39.00
N GLY A 253 0.75 11.58 -38.71
CA GLY A 253 0.33 10.51 -39.61
C GLY A 253 -1.17 10.50 -39.89
N ARG A 254 -2.02 10.73 -38.86
CA ARG A 254 -3.47 10.86 -39.03
C ARG A 254 -3.88 12.12 -39.79
N GLY A 255 -3.18 13.23 -39.59
CA GLY A 255 -3.42 14.48 -40.33
C GLY A 255 -3.19 14.34 -41.83
N MET A 256 -2.22 13.51 -42.24
CA MET A 256 -1.97 13.18 -43.65
C MET A 256 -2.98 12.20 -44.28
N SER A 257 -3.88 11.62 -43.48
CA SER A 257 -4.96 10.72 -43.94
C SER A 257 -6.36 11.34 -43.82
N GLY A 258 -6.46 12.68 -43.82
CA GLY A 258 -7.74 13.38 -44.00
C GLY A 258 -8.36 13.09 -45.39
N PRO A 259 -9.68 13.23 -45.55
CA PRO A 259 -10.37 12.79 -46.76
C PRO A 259 -9.88 13.56 -47.99
N SER A 260 -9.54 12.84 -49.06
CA SER A 260 -9.38 13.45 -50.37
C SER A 260 -10.76 13.94 -50.84
N GLU A 261 -11.00 15.24 -50.78
CA GLU A 261 -12.16 15.84 -51.42
C GLU A 261 -12.10 15.51 -52.91
N GLY A 262 -13.04 14.68 -53.36
CA GLY A 262 -13.19 14.32 -54.77
C GLY A 262 -13.71 15.52 -55.53
N VAL A 263 -12.80 16.36 -56.04
CA VAL A 263 -13.11 17.38 -57.04
C VAL A 263 -13.43 16.66 -58.35
N THR A 264 -14.68 16.23 -58.50
CA THR A 264 -15.22 15.72 -59.77
C THR A 264 -15.41 16.88 -60.73
N THR A 265 -14.47 17.03 -61.67
CA THR A 265 -14.60 17.89 -62.84
C THR A 265 -15.41 17.20 -63.93
N SER A 266 -16.55 17.78 -64.29
CA SER A 266 -17.33 17.56 -65.52
C SER A 266 -18.36 18.69 -65.58
N GLU A 267 -18.18 19.68 -66.44
CA GLU A 267 -18.75 19.73 -67.82
C GLU A 267 -20.28 19.95 -67.82
#